data_AF-A0A3M9ZQ22-F1
#
_entry.id   AF-A0A3M9ZQ22-F1
#
_cell.length_a   1.000
_cell.length_b   1.000
_cell.length_c   1.000
_cell.angle_alpha   90.00
_cell.angle_beta   90.00
_cell.angle_gamma   90.00
#
_symmetry.space_group_name_H-M   'P 1'
#
loop_
_entity.id
_entity.type
_entity.pdbx_description
1 polymer ?
#
loop_
_entity_poly.entity_id
_entity_poly.type
_entity_poly.pdbx_seq_one_letter_code
_entity_poly.pdbx_strand_id
1 'polypeptide(L)'
;ECVITRMDGTGRVNFSESTDMGEVLVVARRLAGGEAAGELAGHETRFCMLRRPMASILDAIRLTSRIQSPRGGGDVDICRVARAGLERHLNNWGRYAAFVDMPSPDALELLEEGRISGAVRLKMARLGDGATMGVVPRRFKDSLRLGSGSHRVVWGGGEKATRVIRTVPNDWCAATTPNGHRILERNPGHLLVPDRIWLDNVHALSLWCDTAVLSNSFYAVRLDAFPDDLDAHKAMCAWLNSIFGVVTALGQRTDTRGKWTRLAIDRWREVRVPDISALPAGTVGSLARVLDRHASEDFGRLPDQFAAGGPRERFDTEVFGVLCGDASAPGALRRVRPLYRMLGGTIAALSRQGG
;
A
#
# COMPACT_ATOMS: atom_id res chain seq x y z
N GLU A 1 18.44 3.40 20.01
CA GLU A 1 17.00 3.15 20.18
C GLU A 1 16.60 2.08 19.19
N CYS A 2 15.71 1.17 19.57
CA CYS A 2 15.23 0.15 18.64
C CYS A 2 13.75 -0.16 18.84
N VAL A 3 13.12 -0.58 17.75
CA VAL A 3 11.79 -1.19 17.73
C VAL A 3 12.00 -2.64 17.31
N ILE A 4 11.58 -3.57 18.14
CA ILE A 4 11.72 -5.00 17.91
C ILE A 4 10.32 -5.58 17.70
N THR A 5 10.16 -6.31 16.61
CA THR A 5 8.93 -6.97 16.22
C THR A 5 9.24 -8.36 15.67
N ARG A 6 8.22 -9.22 15.56
CA ARG A 6 8.31 -10.50 14.89
C ARG A 6 7.23 -10.57 13.82
N MET A 7 7.65 -10.91 12.61
CA MET A 7 6.77 -11.30 11.53
C MET A 7 7.48 -12.41 10.74
N ASP A 8 7.08 -13.66 10.96
CA ASP A 8 7.78 -14.81 10.37
C ASP A 8 6.99 -15.48 9.24
N GLY A 9 5.89 -14.88 8.79
CA GLY A 9 5.10 -15.53 7.74
C GLY A 9 4.42 -16.83 8.22
N THR A 10 4.30 -17.08 9.54
CA THR A 10 3.59 -18.25 10.13
C THR A 10 2.35 -17.90 10.97
N GLY A 11 2.05 -16.61 11.13
CA GLY A 11 0.91 -16.11 11.91
C GLY A 11 1.20 -15.92 13.40
N ARG A 12 2.39 -16.34 13.89
CA ARG A 12 2.87 -16.02 15.23
C ARG A 12 3.61 -14.68 15.23
N VAL A 13 2.98 -13.68 15.84
CA VAL A 13 3.44 -12.28 15.92
C VAL A 13 4.05 -11.92 17.28
N ASN A 14 4.13 -12.88 18.20
CA ASN A 14 4.77 -12.78 19.51
C ASN A 14 6.22 -13.25 19.47
N PHE A 15 7.12 -12.67 20.25
CA PHE A 15 8.48 -13.20 20.42
C PHE A 15 8.71 -13.81 21.81
N SER A 16 7.80 -13.58 22.76
CA SER A 16 7.79 -14.26 24.06
C SER A 16 7.05 -15.60 23.99
N GLU A 17 7.49 -16.54 24.82
CA GLU A 17 6.92 -17.89 24.91
C GLU A 17 5.51 -17.90 25.56
N SER A 18 5.19 -16.86 26.34
CA SER A 18 4.04 -16.85 27.24
C SER A 18 2.85 -16.01 26.76
N THR A 19 2.82 -15.55 25.51
CA THR A 19 1.69 -14.78 24.96
C THR A 19 1.25 -15.30 23.61
N ASP A 20 -0.04 -15.19 23.31
CA ASP A 20 -0.62 -15.44 21.98
C ASP A 20 -0.97 -14.14 21.23
N MET A 21 -0.60 -12.97 21.79
CA MET A 21 -0.84 -11.66 21.17
C MET A 21 0.38 -11.15 20.40
N GLY A 22 0.16 -10.32 19.37
CA GLY A 22 1.25 -9.61 18.70
C GLY A 22 2.02 -8.69 19.65
N GLU A 23 3.35 -8.77 19.59
CA GLU A 23 4.23 -8.00 20.48
C GLU A 23 5.12 -7.04 19.70
N VAL A 24 5.32 -5.86 20.29
CA VAL A 24 6.34 -4.90 19.87
C VAL A 24 7.08 -4.44 21.12
N LEU A 25 8.41 -4.53 21.09
CA LEU A 25 9.27 -3.96 22.14
C LEU A 25 9.91 -2.67 21.63
N VAL A 26 9.69 -1.58 22.33
CA VAL A 26 10.33 -0.28 22.05
C VAL A 26 11.37 -0.02 23.11
N VAL A 27 12.64 0.08 22.69
CA VAL A 27 13.77 0.44 23.56
C VAL A 27 14.16 1.88 23.27
N ALA A 28 13.72 2.77 24.15
CA ALA A 28 14.04 4.20 24.09
C ALA A 28 15.19 4.55 25.02
N ARG A 29 15.92 5.61 24.69
CA ARG A 29 16.93 6.22 25.57
C ARG A 29 16.30 7.43 26.25
N ARG A 30 16.60 7.64 27.54
CA ARG A 30 16.28 8.90 28.20
C ARG A 30 17.15 10.02 27.64
N LEU A 31 16.54 11.15 27.27
CA LEU A 31 17.29 12.33 26.85
C LEU A 31 18.16 12.86 27.99
N ALA A 32 19.39 13.24 27.66
CA ALA A 32 20.27 13.94 28.60
C ALA A 32 19.80 15.40 28.74
N GLY A 33 20.02 16.01 29.91
CA GLY A 33 19.69 17.41 30.12
C GLY A 33 20.44 18.30 29.14
N GLY A 34 19.71 19.06 28.31
CA GLY A 34 20.29 19.96 27.30
C GLY A 34 20.30 19.42 25.88
N GLU A 35 19.97 18.13 25.64
CA GLU A 35 19.79 17.63 24.26
C GLU A 35 18.58 18.33 23.62
N ALA A 36 18.85 19.17 22.62
CA ALA A 36 17.82 19.88 21.89
C ALA A 36 17.21 18.99 20.79
N ALA A 37 15.95 19.25 20.43
CA ALA A 37 15.27 18.51 19.36
C ALA A 37 16.03 18.53 18.02
N GLY A 38 16.82 19.59 17.75
CA GLY A 38 17.65 19.71 16.55
C GLY A 38 18.84 18.75 16.52
N GLU A 39 19.41 18.40 17.68
CA GLU A 39 20.51 17.42 17.77
C GLU A 39 20.02 15.99 17.52
N LEU A 40 18.71 15.76 17.72
CA LEU A 40 18.04 14.47 17.49
C LEU A 40 17.61 14.24 16.04
N ALA A 41 17.71 15.24 15.15
CA ALA A 41 17.21 15.15 13.78
C ALA A 41 17.95 14.09 12.93
N GLY A 42 19.24 13.88 13.20
CA GLY A 42 20.07 12.85 12.55
C GLY A 42 20.02 11.48 13.25
N HIS A 43 19.28 11.33 14.34
CA HIS A 43 19.21 10.05 15.05
C HIS A 43 18.43 9.01 14.24
N GLU A 44 18.99 7.81 14.17
CA GLU A 44 18.36 6.66 13.55
C GLU A 44 17.85 5.67 14.60
N THR A 45 16.61 5.21 14.39
CA THR A 45 16.03 4.09 15.12
C THR A 45 16.24 2.81 14.33
N ARG A 46 16.66 1.74 15.01
CA ARG A 46 16.79 0.41 14.41
C ARG A 46 15.46 -0.33 14.51
N PHE A 47 14.85 -0.65 13.37
CA PHE A 47 13.75 -1.60 13.34
C PHE A 47 14.34 -2.99 13.15
N CYS A 48 14.02 -3.88 14.07
CA CYS A 48 14.55 -5.23 14.13
C CYS A 48 13.39 -6.22 13.99
N MET A 49 13.43 -7.03 12.94
CA MET A 49 12.47 -8.09 12.71
C MET A 49 13.09 -9.45 13.07
N LEU A 50 12.54 -10.09 14.09
CA LEU A 50 12.94 -11.43 14.50
C LEU A 50 12.34 -12.48 13.57
N ARG A 51 13.16 -13.46 13.17
CA ARG A 51 12.77 -14.55 12.26
C ARG A 51 12.24 -15.79 12.96
N ARG A 52 12.48 -15.90 14.26
CA ARG A 52 12.07 -17.03 15.10
C ARG A 52 11.71 -16.55 16.50
N PRO A 53 10.92 -17.32 17.26
CA PRO A 53 10.69 -17.02 18.66
C PRO A 53 11.99 -17.15 19.46
N MET A 54 12.03 -16.48 20.61
CA MET A 54 13.05 -16.73 21.61
C MET A 54 12.64 -17.98 22.41
N ALA A 55 13.49 -19.00 22.43
CA ALA A 55 13.21 -20.24 23.15
C ALA A 55 13.74 -20.25 24.58
N SER A 56 14.60 -19.28 24.95
CA SER A 56 15.17 -19.16 26.29
C SER A 56 15.78 -17.78 26.53
N ILE A 57 16.13 -17.49 27.77
CA ILE A 57 16.89 -16.28 28.16
C ILE A 57 18.27 -16.25 27.47
N LEU A 58 18.97 -17.39 27.38
CA LEU A 58 20.27 -17.46 26.68
C LEU A 58 20.13 -17.13 25.19
N ASP A 59 19.03 -17.56 24.57
CA ASP A 59 18.69 -17.20 23.20
C ASP A 59 18.43 -15.70 23.05
N ALA A 60 17.72 -15.09 24.00
CA ALA A 60 17.48 -13.65 24.02
C ALA A 60 18.80 -12.85 24.14
N ILE A 61 19.73 -13.31 24.98
CA ILE A 61 21.06 -12.70 25.13
C ILE A 61 21.84 -12.80 23.80
N ARG A 62 21.84 -13.96 23.15
CA ARG A 62 22.49 -14.16 21.84
C ARG A 62 21.89 -13.27 20.75
N LEU A 63 20.57 -13.14 20.72
CA LEU A 63 19.86 -12.26 19.78
C LEU A 63 20.17 -10.79 20.03
N THR A 64 20.34 -10.38 21.29
CA THR A 64 20.71 -9.01 21.66
C THR A 64 22.04 -8.61 21.02
N SER A 65 23.05 -9.49 21.06
CA SER A 65 24.33 -9.25 20.38
C SER A 65 24.18 -9.08 18.87
N ARG A 66 23.21 -9.78 18.25
CA ARG A 66 22.91 -9.62 16.82
C ARG A 66 22.14 -8.34 16.51
N ILE A 67 21.23 -7.91 17.37
CA ILE A 67 20.53 -6.61 17.26
C ILE A 67 21.51 -5.44 17.36
N GLN A 68 22.58 -5.60 18.15
CA GLN A 68 23.64 -4.61 18.28
C GLN A 68 24.59 -4.58 17.06
N SER A 69 24.62 -5.64 16.24
CA SER A 69 25.40 -5.71 15.00
C SER A 69 24.91 -4.69 13.96
N PRO A 70 25.79 -4.08 13.15
CA PRO A 70 25.39 -3.11 12.13
C PRO A 70 24.46 -3.66 11.04
N ARG A 71 24.48 -4.96 10.77
CA ARG A 71 23.76 -5.61 9.66
C ARG A 71 22.73 -6.65 10.13
N GLY A 72 22.57 -6.86 11.44
CA GLY A 72 21.82 -7.99 11.96
C GLY A 72 22.53 -9.33 11.70
N GLY A 73 21.76 -10.39 11.46
CA GLY A 73 22.26 -11.69 11.00
C GLY A 73 21.31 -12.85 11.27
N GLY A 74 21.05 -13.67 10.24
CA GLY A 74 20.37 -14.98 10.23
C GLY A 74 18.97 -15.03 10.85
N ASP A 75 18.89 -14.74 12.15
CA ASP A 75 17.68 -14.73 12.96
C ASP A 75 17.07 -13.33 13.13
N VAL A 76 17.78 -12.27 12.72
CA VAL A 76 17.33 -10.87 12.85
C VAL A 76 17.68 -10.08 11.60
N ASP A 77 16.67 -9.42 11.03
CA ASP A 77 16.87 -8.39 10.02
C ASP A 77 16.69 -7.00 10.60
N ILE A 78 17.49 -6.06 10.10
CA ILE A 78 17.54 -4.69 10.62
C ILE A 78 17.41 -3.70 9.48
N CYS A 79 16.50 -2.74 9.62
CA CYS A 79 16.53 -1.49 8.88
C CYS A 79 16.73 -0.30 9.82
N ARG A 80 17.23 0.81 9.28
CA ARG A 80 17.43 2.06 10.02
C ARG A 80 16.47 3.09 9.47
N VAL A 81 15.79 3.79 10.37
CA VAL A 81 14.83 4.84 10.02
C VAL A 81 15.22 6.10 10.77
N ALA A 82 15.38 7.19 10.03
CA ALA A 82 15.63 8.50 10.62
C ALA A 82 14.44 8.95 11.47
N ARG A 83 14.70 9.65 12.56
CA ARG A 83 13.66 10.17 13.47
C ARG A 83 12.55 10.94 12.73
N ALA A 84 12.92 11.78 11.78
CA ALA A 84 11.96 12.55 10.97
C ALA A 84 10.95 11.65 10.22
N GLY A 85 11.36 10.45 9.80
CA GLY A 85 10.48 9.45 9.20
C GLY A 85 9.48 8.87 10.20
N LEU A 86 9.92 8.62 11.43
CA LEU A 86 9.04 8.16 12.51
C LEU A 86 7.99 9.21 12.89
N GLU A 87 8.39 10.47 12.98
CA GLU A 87 7.51 11.60 13.27
C GLU A 87 6.51 11.85 12.12
N ARG A 88 6.94 11.65 10.86
CA ARG A 88 6.04 11.71 9.70
C ARG A 88 4.99 10.59 9.70
N HIS A 89 5.27 9.48 10.37
CA HIS A 89 4.47 8.24 10.30
C HIS A 89 4.03 7.72 11.67
N LEU A 90 3.73 8.63 12.61
CA LEU A 90 3.30 8.31 13.99
C LEU A 90 2.09 7.36 14.07
N ASN A 91 1.23 7.36 13.05
CA ASN A 91 0.02 6.55 13.00
C ASN A 91 0.24 5.09 12.53
N ASN A 92 1.43 4.78 11.99
CA ASN A 92 1.74 3.44 11.51
C ASN A 92 3.25 3.20 11.31
N TRP A 93 3.97 2.93 12.39
CA TRP A 93 5.35 2.40 12.32
C TRP A 93 5.40 0.95 11.83
N GLY A 94 4.27 0.23 11.84
CA GLY A 94 4.16 -1.13 11.32
C GLY A 94 4.57 -1.25 9.85
N ARG A 95 4.52 -0.15 9.08
CA ARG A 95 4.98 -0.09 7.68
C ARG A 95 6.43 -0.56 7.48
N TYR A 96 7.30 -0.34 8.47
CA TYR A 96 8.71 -0.74 8.40
C TYR A 96 8.93 -2.23 8.62
N ALA A 97 7.88 -2.94 9.05
CA ALA A 97 7.85 -4.38 9.22
C ALA A 97 6.65 -5.02 8.50
N ALA A 98 6.07 -4.33 7.51
CA ALA A 98 4.89 -4.80 6.77
C ALA A 98 5.23 -5.88 5.72
N PHE A 99 6.51 -6.13 5.49
CA PHE A 99 7.00 -7.07 4.48
C PHE A 99 7.68 -8.25 5.17
N VAL A 100 7.72 -9.41 4.51
CA VAL A 100 8.37 -10.59 5.11
C VAL A 100 9.83 -10.32 5.36
N ASP A 101 10.48 -9.55 4.48
CA ASP A 101 11.84 -9.07 4.69
C ASP A 101 11.77 -7.60 5.10
N MET A 102 12.77 -7.12 5.84
CA MET A 102 12.87 -5.68 6.10
C MET A 102 12.90 -4.93 4.77
N PRO A 103 12.25 -3.75 4.68
CA PRO A 103 12.21 -2.98 3.45
C PRO A 103 13.61 -2.81 2.86
N SER A 104 13.76 -3.10 1.57
CA SER A 104 14.99 -2.78 0.87
C SER A 104 15.26 -1.28 0.91
N PRO A 105 16.50 -0.80 0.70
CA PRO A 105 16.78 0.63 0.60
C PRO A 105 15.86 1.34 -0.40
N ASP A 106 15.60 0.74 -1.57
CA ASP A 106 14.68 1.29 -2.57
C ASP A 106 13.23 1.41 -2.05
N ALA A 107 12.76 0.41 -1.29
CA ALA A 107 11.43 0.44 -0.69
C ALA A 107 11.35 1.52 0.40
N LEU A 108 12.39 1.67 1.21
CA LEU A 108 12.45 2.69 2.25
C LEU A 108 12.51 4.10 1.65
N GLU A 109 13.32 4.32 0.62
CA GLU A 109 13.36 5.58 -0.13
C GLU A 109 11.99 5.96 -0.71
N LEU A 110 11.26 4.98 -1.26
CA LEU A 110 9.90 5.19 -1.76
C LEU A 110 8.93 5.55 -0.63
N LEU A 111 8.92 4.75 0.45
CA LEU A 111 8.00 4.91 1.57
C LEU A 111 8.20 6.23 2.32
N GLU A 112 9.47 6.64 2.48
CA GLU A 112 9.84 7.83 3.25
C GLU A 112 9.88 9.10 2.41
N GLU A 113 10.53 9.05 1.26
CA GLU A 113 10.95 10.25 0.54
C GLU A 113 10.25 10.45 -0.81
N GLY A 114 9.48 9.46 -1.25
CA GLY A 114 8.93 9.44 -2.61
C GLY A 114 10.00 9.26 -3.67
N ARG A 115 11.17 8.72 -3.30
CA ARG A 115 12.24 8.42 -4.26
C ARG A 115 12.03 7.03 -4.84
N ILE A 116 12.01 6.96 -6.17
CA ILE A 116 11.84 5.71 -6.89
C ILE A 116 13.19 5.25 -7.40
N SER A 117 13.75 4.23 -6.74
CA SER A 117 14.99 3.54 -7.12
C SER A 117 16.15 4.51 -7.42
N GLY A 118 16.30 5.55 -6.59
CA GLY A 118 17.30 6.62 -6.75
C GLY A 118 17.22 7.44 -8.05
N ALA A 119 16.17 7.31 -8.86
CA ALA A 119 16.06 7.96 -10.18
C ALA A 119 15.28 9.28 -10.11
N VAL A 120 14.07 9.21 -9.57
CA VAL A 120 13.13 10.33 -9.51
C VAL A 120 12.65 10.51 -8.09
N ARG A 121 12.52 11.77 -7.67
CA ARG A 121 11.87 12.15 -6.41
C ARG A 121 10.54 12.80 -6.72
N LEU A 122 9.45 12.14 -6.34
CA LEU A 122 8.11 12.68 -6.48
C LEU A 122 7.71 13.42 -5.21
N LYS A 123 6.98 14.52 -5.36
CA LYS A 123 6.25 15.09 -4.24
C LYS A 123 5.11 14.14 -3.90
N MET A 124 5.13 13.58 -2.70
CA MET A 124 4.12 12.63 -2.23
C MET A 124 3.11 13.33 -1.31
N ALA A 125 1.84 12.97 -1.44
CA ALA A 125 0.73 13.39 -0.57
C ALA A 125 0.06 12.16 0.06
N ARG A 126 -0.70 12.36 1.15
CA ARG A 126 -1.61 11.31 1.62
C ARG A 126 -2.83 11.32 0.72
N LEU A 127 -3.31 10.14 0.30
CA LEU A 127 -4.48 10.04 -0.58
C LEU A 127 -5.69 10.79 0.02
N GLY A 128 -5.87 10.70 1.35
CA GLY A 128 -6.97 11.36 2.06
C GLY A 128 -6.90 12.89 2.14
N ASP A 129 -5.74 13.50 1.85
CA ASP A 129 -5.59 14.97 1.84
C ASP A 129 -6.10 15.58 0.51
N GLY A 130 -6.14 14.79 -0.57
CA GLY A 130 -6.53 15.26 -1.91
C GLY A 130 -7.71 14.51 -2.53
N ALA A 131 -8.35 13.61 -1.79
CA ALA A 131 -9.45 12.81 -2.30
C ALA A 131 -10.57 12.58 -1.29
N THR A 132 -11.80 12.69 -1.79
CA THR A 132 -12.99 12.19 -1.12
C THR A 132 -13.13 10.69 -1.37
N MET A 133 -13.09 9.92 -0.27
CA MET A 133 -13.28 8.47 -0.29
C MET A 133 -14.75 8.12 -0.04
N GLY A 134 -15.21 7.07 -0.70
CA GLY A 134 -16.57 6.56 -0.70
C GLY A 134 -17.00 5.97 0.63
N VAL A 135 -18.20 5.43 0.66
CA VAL A 135 -18.82 4.95 1.90
C VAL A 135 -18.36 3.56 2.29
N VAL A 136 -18.29 3.33 3.61
CA VAL A 136 -18.10 1.98 4.15
C VAL A 136 -19.28 1.06 3.79
N PRO A 137 -19.04 -0.25 3.53
CA PRO A 137 -20.07 -1.19 3.06
C PRO A 137 -21.36 -1.20 3.90
N ARG A 138 -21.23 -1.04 5.23
CA ARG A 138 -22.37 -0.97 6.14
C ARG A 138 -23.24 0.25 5.86
N ARG A 139 -22.64 1.44 5.75
CA ARG A 139 -23.38 2.68 5.43
C ARG A 139 -24.04 2.62 4.06
N PHE A 140 -23.41 1.97 3.09
CA PHE A 140 -24.01 1.74 1.78
C PHE A 140 -25.35 0.99 1.94
N LYS A 141 -25.35 -0.15 2.63
CA LYS A 141 -26.55 -0.97 2.84
C LYS A 141 -27.63 -0.27 3.66
N ASP A 142 -27.22 0.50 4.67
CA ASP A 142 -28.16 1.18 5.57
C ASP A 142 -28.83 2.40 4.89
N SER A 143 -28.19 3.01 3.89
CA SER A 143 -28.63 4.29 3.30
C SER A 143 -29.10 4.20 1.84
N LEU A 144 -28.82 3.10 1.13
CA LEU A 144 -29.07 2.94 -0.30
C LEU A 144 -29.78 1.62 -0.61
N ARG A 145 -30.65 1.62 -1.62
CA ARG A 145 -31.35 0.44 -2.16
C ARG A 145 -30.88 0.14 -3.58
N LEU A 146 -30.53 -1.11 -3.85
CA LEU A 146 -30.13 -1.60 -5.18
C LEU A 146 -31.31 -1.85 -6.13
N GLY A 147 -31.03 -1.94 -7.42
CA GLY A 147 -31.99 -2.30 -8.47
C GLY A 147 -33.02 -1.22 -8.78
N SER A 148 -32.83 -0.01 -8.26
CA SER A 148 -33.70 1.15 -8.45
C SER A 148 -32.88 2.43 -8.51
N GLY A 149 -33.41 3.50 -9.11
CA GLY A 149 -32.79 4.82 -9.10
C GLY A 149 -31.93 5.11 -10.33
N SER A 150 -31.28 6.28 -10.31
CA SER A 150 -30.49 6.82 -11.43
C SER A 150 -28.98 6.79 -11.20
N HIS A 151 -28.50 6.35 -10.02
CA HIS A 151 -27.08 6.31 -9.73
C HIS A 151 -26.49 4.94 -10.06
N ARG A 152 -25.42 4.93 -10.83
CA ARG A 152 -24.71 3.73 -11.27
C ARG A 152 -23.86 3.16 -10.13
N VAL A 153 -23.81 1.84 -10.00
CA VAL A 153 -22.94 1.18 -9.01
C VAL A 153 -22.17 0.01 -9.59
N VAL A 154 -21.02 -0.26 -8.99
CA VAL A 154 -20.30 -1.53 -9.10
C VAL A 154 -20.64 -2.35 -7.86
N TRP A 155 -21.56 -3.29 -8.03
CA TRP A 155 -22.01 -4.20 -6.99
C TRP A 155 -21.22 -5.51 -7.02
N GLY A 156 -20.79 -5.94 -5.84
CA GLY A 156 -20.00 -7.14 -5.66
C GLY A 156 -18.49 -6.87 -5.76
N GLY A 157 -17.71 -7.89 -5.46
CA GLY A 157 -16.26 -7.85 -5.44
C GLY A 157 -15.68 -9.24 -5.64
N GLY A 158 -14.45 -9.45 -5.18
CA GLY A 158 -13.74 -10.72 -5.35
C GLY A 158 -12.98 -10.81 -6.67
N GLU A 159 -12.40 -11.98 -6.92
CA GLU A 159 -11.44 -12.22 -8.02
C GLU A 159 -11.98 -11.82 -9.40
N LYS A 160 -13.21 -12.24 -9.72
CA LYS A 160 -13.83 -11.90 -11.02
C LYS A 160 -13.94 -10.39 -11.24
N ALA A 161 -14.22 -9.62 -10.18
CA ALA A 161 -14.37 -8.18 -10.25
C ALA A 161 -13.03 -7.44 -10.36
N THR A 162 -11.93 -8.06 -9.90
CA THR A 162 -10.59 -7.47 -9.92
C THR A 162 -9.68 -8.04 -10.99
N ARG A 163 -10.17 -8.99 -11.81
CA ARG A 163 -9.38 -9.72 -12.84
C ARG A 163 -8.61 -8.80 -13.78
N VAL A 164 -9.21 -7.65 -14.13
CA VAL A 164 -8.59 -6.59 -14.94
C VAL A 164 -8.85 -5.25 -14.25
N ILE A 165 -8.09 -4.21 -14.60
CA ILE A 165 -8.22 -2.89 -13.97
C ILE A 165 -9.54 -2.21 -14.37
N ARG A 166 -9.97 -2.35 -15.63
CA ARG A 166 -11.21 -1.74 -16.12
C ARG A 166 -12.41 -2.48 -15.55
N THR A 167 -13.37 -1.71 -15.03
CA THR A 167 -14.67 -2.20 -14.62
C THR A 167 -15.78 -1.36 -15.26
N VAL A 168 -17.00 -1.88 -15.19
CA VAL A 168 -18.21 -1.19 -15.67
C VAL A 168 -19.30 -1.30 -14.61
N PRO A 169 -20.23 -0.32 -14.55
CA PRO A 169 -21.36 -0.44 -13.65
C PRO A 169 -22.20 -1.66 -14.01
N ASN A 170 -22.68 -2.38 -13.00
CA ASN A 170 -23.49 -3.59 -13.18
C ASN A 170 -24.85 -3.53 -12.47
N ASP A 171 -25.13 -2.45 -11.74
CA ASP A 171 -26.41 -2.23 -11.07
C ASP A 171 -26.64 -0.71 -10.87
N TRP A 172 -27.75 -0.38 -10.21
CA TRP A 172 -28.17 0.96 -9.87
C TRP A 172 -28.54 1.07 -8.40
N CYS A 173 -28.50 2.28 -7.85
CA CYS A 173 -29.03 2.53 -6.52
C CYS A 173 -29.81 3.84 -6.38
N ALA A 174 -30.69 3.83 -5.38
CA ALA A 174 -31.48 4.97 -4.94
C ALA A 174 -31.25 5.20 -3.44
N ALA A 175 -31.34 6.46 -3.02
CA ALA A 175 -31.28 6.81 -1.61
C ALA A 175 -32.57 6.39 -0.91
N THR A 176 -32.43 5.81 0.28
CA THR A 176 -33.57 5.50 1.17
C THR A 176 -33.64 6.43 2.37
N THR A 177 -32.62 7.28 2.54
CA THR A 177 -32.49 8.20 3.68
C THR A 177 -31.91 9.55 3.23
N PRO A 178 -32.08 10.64 4.00
CA PRO A 178 -31.40 11.92 3.74
C PRO A 178 -29.88 11.79 3.66
N ASN A 179 -29.30 10.86 4.43
CA ASN A 179 -27.89 10.54 4.35
C ASN A 179 -27.53 9.85 3.02
N GLY A 180 -28.40 8.96 2.53
CA GLY A 180 -28.29 8.35 1.22
C GLY A 180 -28.18 9.38 0.10
N HIS A 181 -29.01 10.43 0.11
CA HIS A 181 -28.93 11.51 -0.88
C HIS A 181 -27.56 12.18 -0.87
N ARG A 182 -27.03 12.52 0.31
CA ARG A 182 -25.68 13.09 0.46
C ARG A 182 -24.59 12.16 -0.06
N ILE A 183 -24.75 10.85 0.10
CA ILE A 183 -23.80 9.85 -0.43
C ILE A 183 -23.84 9.85 -1.96
N LEU A 184 -25.04 9.83 -2.55
CA LEU A 184 -25.21 9.82 -4.01
C LEU A 184 -24.65 11.07 -4.68
N GLU A 185 -24.67 12.22 -4.00
CA GLU A 185 -24.15 13.48 -4.53
C GLU A 185 -22.62 13.59 -4.43
N ARG A 186 -22.03 13.14 -3.32
CA ARG A 186 -20.64 13.50 -2.98
C ARG A 186 -19.60 12.41 -3.24
N ASN A 187 -20.04 11.15 -3.20
CA ASN A 187 -19.15 10.00 -3.15
C ASN A 187 -18.94 9.23 -4.46
N PRO A 188 -19.74 9.37 -5.54
CA PRO A 188 -19.41 8.70 -6.79
C PRO A 188 -18.02 9.11 -7.28
N GLY A 189 -17.28 8.15 -7.82
CA GLY A 189 -15.94 8.35 -8.34
C GLY A 189 -15.61 7.35 -9.43
N HIS A 190 -14.59 7.67 -10.22
CA HIS A 190 -14.14 6.82 -11.32
C HIS A 190 -13.10 5.78 -10.90
N LEU A 191 -12.39 6.04 -9.79
CA LEU A 191 -11.41 5.14 -9.20
C LEU A 191 -12.06 4.38 -8.05
N LEU A 192 -11.83 3.07 -7.96
CA LEU A 192 -12.30 2.22 -6.88
C LEU A 192 -11.13 1.54 -6.18
N VAL A 193 -11.12 1.56 -4.84
CA VAL A 193 -10.11 0.87 -4.02
C VAL A 193 -10.77 -0.08 -3.00
N PRO A 194 -10.26 -1.29 -2.77
CA PRO A 194 -10.95 -2.32 -1.99
C PRO A 194 -10.89 -2.07 -0.46
N ASP A 195 -11.96 -2.37 0.27
CA ASP A 195 -11.91 -2.44 1.76
C ASP A 195 -11.09 -3.63 2.25
N ARG A 196 -11.17 -4.75 1.52
CA ARG A 196 -10.54 -6.01 1.86
C ARG A 196 -9.85 -6.58 0.64
N ILE A 197 -8.63 -7.03 0.85
CA ILE A 197 -7.80 -7.62 -0.19
C ILE A 197 -7.51 -9.04 0.25
N TRP A 198 -7.93 -10.00 -0.58
CA TRP A 198 -7.40 -11.35 -0.49
C TRP A 198 -6.20 -11.42 -1.43
N LEU A 199 -5.00 -11.41 -0.85
CA LEU A 199 -3.76 -11.30 -1.62
C LEU A 199 -3.57 -12.44 -2.61
N ASP A 200 -4.12 -13.63 -2.36
CA ASP A 200 -4.01 -14.77 -3.27
C ASP A 200 -4.85 -14.62 -4.54
N ASN A 201 -5.93 -13.83 -4.50
CA ASN A 201 -6.97 -13.83 -5.55
C ASN A 201 -7.19 -12.44 -6.17
N VAL A 202 -6.48 -11.42 -5.72
CA VAL A 202 -6.56 -10.08 -6.32
C VAL A 202 -5.67 -10.03 -7.56
N HIS A 203 -6.16 -9.49 -8.67
CA HIS A 203 -5.34 -9.25 -9.86
C HIS A 203 -5.02 -7.75 -9.95
N ALA A 204 -6.02 -6.88 -9.99
CA ALA A 204 -5.88 -5.42 -9.89
C ALA A 204 -6.12 -4.94 -8.45
N LEU A 205 -5.23 -4.08 -7.93
CA LEU A 205 -5.38 -3.48 -6.60
C LEU A 205 -6.43 -2.37 -6.61
N SER A 206 -6.52 -1.60 -7.70
CA SER A 206 -7.53 -0.56 -7.87
C SER A 206 -8.21 -0.69 -9.23
N LEU A 207 -9.47 -0.26 -9.32
CA LEU A 207 -10.27 -0.38 -10.55
C LEU A 207 -10.58 1.00 -11.13
N TRP A 208 -10.70 1.03 -12.45
CA TRP A 208 -11.11 2.20 -13.23
C TRP A 208 -12.48 1.97 -13.86
N CYS A 209 -13.37 2.96 -13.74
CA CYS A 209 -14.68 2.97 -14.37
C CYS A 209 -14.88 4.26 -15.16
N ASP A 210 -15.30 4.15 -16.43
CA ASP A 210 -15.52 5.31 -17.30
C ASP A 210 -16.69 6.19 -16.85
N THR A 211 -17.55 5.69 -15.96
CA THR A 211 -18.63 6.42 -15.32
C THR A 211 -18.38 6.52 -13.82
N ALA A 212 -18.66 7.68 -13.21
CA ALA A 212 -18.59 7.82 -11.76
C ALA A 212 -19.61 6.88 -11.09
N VAL A 213 -19.14 6.04 -10.18
CA VAL A 213 -19.92 4.98 -9.54
C VAL A 213 -19.75 4.98 -8.03
N LEU A 214 -20.71 4.37 -7.33
CA LEU A 214 -20.52 3.88 -5.97
C LEU A 214 -20.26 2.37 -5.97
N SER A 215 -19.79 1.84 -4.85
CA SER A 215 -19.67 0.39 -4.66
C SER A 215 -19.97 -0.01 -3.22
N ASN A 216 -20.39 -1.27 -3.06
CA ASN A 216 -20.58 -1.92 -1.77
C ASN A 216 -19.34 -2.67 -1.27
N SER A 217 -18.38 -2.92 -2.16
CA SER A 217 -17.18 -3.75 -1.89
C SER A 217 -15.89 -2.94 -2.04
N PHE A 218 -15.98 -1.79 -2.72
CA PHE A 218 -14.88 -0.85 -2.92
C PHE A 218 -15.28 0.54 -2.41
N TYR A 219 -14.30 1.31 -1.98
CA TYR A 219 -14.42 2.75 -1.79
C TYR A 219 -14.25 3.43 -3.13
N ALA A 220 -15.26 4.18 -3.57
CA ALA A 220 -15.10 5.11 -4.68
C ALA A 220 -14.21 6.27 -4.29
N VAL A 221 -13.30 6.68 -5.15
CA VAL A 221 -12.33 7.76 -4.89
C VAL A 221 -12.58 8.86 -5.91
N ARG A 222 -12.85 10.06 -5.39
CA ARG A 222 -13.00 11.29 -6.17
C ARG A 222 -11.86 12.24 -5.80
N LEU A 223 -11.04 12.63 -6.77
CA LEU A 223 -9.96 13.58 -6.55
C LEU A 223 -10.54 14.99 -6.38
N ASP A 224 -10.32 15.64 -5.23
CA ASP A 224 -11.04 16.85 -4.86
C ASP A 224 -10.64 18.06 -5.72
N ALA A 225 -9.36 18.16 -6.07
CA ALA A 225 -8.84 19.20 -6.96
C ALA A 225 -9.11 18.91 -8.46
N PHE A 226 -9.51 17.69 -8.79
CA PHE A 226 -9.61 17.19 -10.16
C PHE A 226 -10.88 16.35 -10.37
N PRO A 227 -12.08 16.80 -9.94
CA PRO A 227 -13.26 15.94 -9.84
C PRO A 227 -13.73 15.37 -11.19
N ASP A 228 -13.57 16.16 -12.27
CA ASP A 228 -14.02 15.81 -13.62
C ASP A 228 -12.85 15.51 -14.58
N ASP A 229 -11.60 15.57 -14.10
CA ASP A 229 -10.42 15.23 -14.90
C ASP A 229 -10.20 13.72 -14.87
N LEU A 230 -10.61 13.07 -15.96
CA LEU A 230 -10.48 11.62 -16.11
C LEU A 230 -9.01 11.18 -16.17
N ASP A 231 -8.12 11.98 -16.77
CA ASP A 231 -6.70 11.63 -16.89
C ASP A 231 -6.03 11.65 -15.51
N ALA A 232 -6.40 12.60 -14.64
CA ALA A 232 -5.93 12.63 -13.25
C ALA A 232 -6.34 11.37 -12.49
N HIS A 233 -7.60 10.94 -12.61
CA HIS A 233 -8.07 9.71 -11.97
C HIS A 233 -7.42 8.45 -12.55
N LYS A 234 -7.24 8.39 -13.88
CA LYS A 234 -6.53 7.30 -14.54
C LYS A 234 -5.05 7.23 -14.11
N ALA A 235 -4.38 8.38 -14.03
CA ALA A 235 -3.00 8.45 -13.56
C ALA A 235 -2.86 7.95 -12.12
N MET A 236 -3.81 8.31 -11.24
CA MET A 236 -3.87 7.78 -9.88
C MET A 236 -4.13 6.25 -9.87
N CYS A 237 -5.04 5.76 -10.71
CA CYS A 237 -5.30 4.32 -10.87
C CYS A 237 -4.06 3.58 -11.37
N ALA A 238 -3.30 4.19 -12.29
CA ALA A 238 -2.07 3.63 -12.82
C ALA A 238 -1.00 3.52 -11.72
N TRP A 239 -0.82 4.60 -10.93
CA TRP A 239 0.05 4.58 -9.77
C TRP A 239 -0.34 3.44 -8.82
N LEU A 240 -1.60 3.36 -8.41
CA LEU A 240 -2.06 2.39 -7.41
C LEU A 240 -1.94 0.93 -7.88
N ASN A 241 -2.06 0.67 -9.18
CA ASN A 241 -1.82 -0.66 -9.74
C ASN A 241 -0.33 -0.95 -10.00
N SER A 242 0.54 0.06 -9.97
CA SER A 242 1.97 -0.14 -10.18
C SER A 242 2.65 -0.78 -8.96
N ILE A 243 3.87 -1.31 -9.12
CA ILE A 243 4.66 -1.84 -8.00
C ILE A 243 4.83 -0.81 -6.88
N PHE A 244 4.96 0.47 -7.23
CA PHE A 244 5.12 1.55 -6.26
C PHE A 244 3.83 1.80 -5.47
N GLY A 245 2.69 1.80 -6.15
CA GLY A 245 1.37 1.88 -5.52
C GLY A 245 1.05 0.69 -4.64
N VAL A 246 1.37 -0.52 -5.09
CA VAL A 246 1.15 -1.74 -4.30
C VAL A 246 2.02 -1.75 -3.04
N VAL A 247 3.31 -1.36 -3.14
CA VAL A 247 4.20 -1.25 -1.97
C VAL A 247 3.68 -0.20 -0.98
N THR A 248 3.30 0.99 -1.44
CA THR A 248 2.80 2.06 -0.56
C THR A 248 1.45 1.71 0.09
N ALA A 249 0.56 1.03 -0.63
CA ALA A 249 -0.72 0.56 -0.11
C ALA A 249 -0.56 -0.57 0.91
N LEU A 250 0.23 -1.59 0.59
CA LEU A 250 0.46 -2.71 1.50
C LEU A 250 1.28 -2.31 2.74
N GLY A 251 2.11 -1.27 2.65
CA GLY A 251 2.74 -0.66 3.81
C GLY A 251 1.74 -0.06 4.82
N GLN A 252 0.50 0.25 4.39
CA GLN A 252 -0.57 0.73 5.28
C GLN A 252 -1.51 -0.37 5.78
N ARG A 253 -1.25 -1.63 5.42
CA ARG A 253 -2.17 -2.71 5.71
C ARG A 253 -2.28 -2.99 7.21
N THR A 254 -3.44 -3.50 7.61
CA THR A 254 -3.62 -4.12 8.93
C THR A 254 -3.81 -5.60 8.73
N ASP A 255 -2.94 -6.40 9.36
CA ASP A 255 -3.03 -7.85 9.31
C ASP A 255 -4.23 -8.28 10.17
N THR A 256 -5.21 -8.94 9.55
CA THR A 256 -6.42 -9.41 10.26
C THR A 256 -6.40 -10.92 10.45
N ARG A 257 -6.21 -11.70 9.37
CA ARG A 257 -6.04 -13.16 9.40
C ARG A 257 -5.20 -13.63 8.21
N GLY A 258 -3.87 -13.56 8.31
CA GLY A 258 -2.94 -13.99 7.26
C GLY A 258 -3.26 -13.38 5.89
N LYS A 259 -3.61 -14.24 4.92
CA LYS A 259 -3.97 -13.91 3.51
C LYS A 259 -5.12 -12.90 3.38
N TRP A 260 -5.96 -12.77 4.39
CA TRP A 260 -7.04 -11.78 4.43
C TRP A 260 -6.53 -10.49 5.06
N THR A 261 -6.17 -9.55 4.19
CA THR A 261 -5.67 -8.25 4.58
C THR A 261 -6.81 -7.24 4.52
N ARG A 262 -6.94 -6.42 5.57
CA ARG A 262 -7.85 -5.27 5.53
C ARG A 262 -7.07 -4.00 5.29
N LEU A 263 -7.54 -3.22 4.31
CA LEU A 263 -7.11 -1.84 4.09
C LEU A 263 -8.35 -0.97 4.27
N ALA A 264 -8.67 -0.69 5.52
CA ALA A 264 -9.84 0.10 5.87
C ALA A 264 -9.69 1.55 5.35
N ILE A 265 -10.80 2.29 5.29
CA ILE A 265 -10.82 3.63 4.69
C ILE A 265 -9.81 4.62 5.31
N ASP A 266 -9.59 4.51 6.62
CA ASP A 266 -8.59 5.27 7.37
C ASP A 266 -7.17 4.92 6.92
N ARG A 267 -6.89 3.63 6.65
CA ARG A 267 -5.60 3.21 6.11
C ARG A 267 -5.39 3.67 4.68
N TRP A 268 -6.42 3.61 3.84
CA TRP A 268 -6.35 4.17 2.49
C TRP A 268 -6.06 5.67 2.48
N ARG A 269 -6.67 6.44 3.41
CA ARG A 269 -6.38 7.87 3.55
C ARG A 269 -4.91 8.16 3.81
N GLU A 270 -4.20 7.25 4.46
CA GLU A 270 -2.78 7.37 4.82
C GLU A 270 -1.82 6.83 3.75
N VAL A 271 -2.33 6.18 2.70
CA VAL A 271 -1.51 5.71 1.58
C VAL A 271 -0.85 6.91 0.91
N ARG A 272 0.48 6.81 0.71
CA ARG A 272 1.27 7.84 0.05
C ARG A 272 1.17 7.66 -1.46
N VAL A 273 0.72 8.71 -2.13
CA VAL A 273 0.55 8.76 -3.58
C VAL A 273 1.25 10.01 -4.13
N PRO A 274 1.63 10.04 -5.42
CA PRO A 274 2.14 11.25 -6.04
C PRO A 274 1.11 12.37 -5.94
N ASP A 275 1.57 13.57 -5.60
CA ASP A 275 0.77 14.78 -5.70
C ASP A 275 0.57 15.09 -7.19
N ILE A 276 -0.62 14.76 -7.69
CA ILE A 276 -0.99 14.94 -9.11
C ILE A 276 -0.78 16.39 -9.56
N SER A 277 -1.02 17.37 -8.69
CA SER A 277 -0.84 18.79 -9.00
C SER A 277 0.62 19.22 -9.15
N ALA A 278 1.55 18.42 -8.62
CA ALA A 278 2.98 18.68 -8.65
C ALA A 278 3.74 17.79 -9.64
N LEU A 279 3.04 16.94 -10.40
CA LEU A 279 3.67 16.16 -11.46
C LEU A 279 4.06 17.07 -12.64
N PRO A 280 5.17 16.76 -13.35
CA PRO A 280 5.55 17.51 -14.54
C PRO A 280 4.45 17.54 -15.60
N ALA A 281 4.45 18.62 -16.41
CA ALA A 281 3.50 18.78 -17.50
C ALA A 281 3.53 17.57 -18.45
N GLY A 282 2.36 17.04 -18.80
CA GLY A 282 2.23 15.87 -19.67
C GLY A 282 2.44 14.51 -18.99
N THR A 283 2.94 14.46 -17.74
CA THR A 283 3.09 13.19 -17.00
C THR A 283 1.73 12.55 -16.71
N VAL A 284 0.73 13.34 -16.29
CA VAL A 284 -0.63 12.85 -15.99
C VAL A 284 -1.27 12.17 -17.22
N GLY A 285 -1.34 12.86 -18.36
CA GLY A 285 -1.87 12.28 -19.59
C GLY A 285 -1.03 11.11 -20.13
N SER A 286 0.27 11.05 -19.81
CA SER A 286 1.10 9.89 -20.17
C SER A 286 0.79 8.67 -19.31
N LEU A 287 0.63 8.85 -17.99
CA LEU A 287 0.18 7.77 -17.09
C LEU A 287 -1.24 7.29 -17.43
N ALA A 288 -2.14 8.21 -17.77
CA ALA A 288 -3.49 7.87 -18.22
C ALA A 288 -3.46 6.96 -19.47
N ARG A 289 -2.60 7.27 -20.44
CA ARG A 289 -2.41 6.42 -21.63
C ARG A 289 -1.79 5.06 -21.31
N VAL A 290 -0.89 4.97 -20.31
CA VAL A 290 -0.39 3.67 -19.83
C VAL A 290 -1.55 2.85 -19.27
N LEU A 291 -2.40 3.45 -18.43
CA LEU A 291 -3.59 2.76 -17.92
C LEU A 291 -4.46 2.24 -19.07
N ASP A 292 -4.81 3.10 -20.03
CA ASP A 292 -5.71 2.72 -21.14
C ASP A 292 -5.19 1.53 -21.95
N ARG A 293 -3.87 1.42 -22.15
CA ARG A 293 -3.26 0.27 -22.84
C ARG A 293 -3.41 -1.04 -22.07
N HIS A 294 -3.30 -0.98 -20.74
CA HIS A 294 -3.26 -2.17 -19.88
C HIS A 294 -4.58 -2.44 -19.15
N ALA A 295 -5.58 -1.56 -19.25
CA ALA A 295 -6.76 -1.63 -18.39
C ALA A 295 -7.58 -2.92 -18.55
N SER A 296 -7.51 -3.53 -19.73
CA SER A 296 -8.18 -4.80 -20.07
C SER A 296 -7.26 -6.03 -19.97
N GLU A 297 -5.99 -5.84 -19.60
CA GLU A 297 -5.03 -6.93 -19.48
C GLU A 297 -5.18 -7.61 -18.12
N ASP A 298 -5.23 -8.94 -18.14
CA ASP A 298 -5.21 -9.75 -16.93
C ASP A 298 -3.76 -9.98 -16.52
N PHE A 299 -3.34 -9.37 -15.41
CA PHE A 299 -1.98 -9.53 -14.91
C PHE A 299 -1.73 -10.89 -14.24
N GLY A 300 -2.77 -11.71 -14.05
CA GLY A 300 -2.75 -12.88 -13.19
C GLY A 300 -2.97 -12.52 -11.73
N ARG A 301 -3.03 -13.52 -10.86
CA ARG A 301 -3.17 -13.28 -9.41
C ARG A 301 -1.91 -12.62 -8.88
N LEU A 302 -2.06 -11.74 -7.89
CA LEU A 302 -0.96 -10.97 -7.31
C LEU A 302 0.27 -11.83 -6.92
N PRO A 303 0.16 -13.04 -6.35
CA PRO A 303 1.34 -13.87 -6.07
C PRO A 303 2.15 -14.24 -7.32
N ASP A 304 1.48 -14.39 -8.47
CA ASP A 304 2.07 -14.84 -9.73
C ASP A 304 2.62 -13.68 -10.58
N GLN A 305 2.23 -12.44 -10.25
CA GLN A 305 2.55 -11.23 -11.03
C GLN A 305 4.03 -10.83 -11.02
N PHE A 306 4.81 -11.31 -10.05
CA PHE A 306 6.19 -10.88 -9.84
C PHE A 306 7.23 -11.77 -10.53
N ALA A 307 6.80 -12.71 -11.37
CA ALA A 307 7.66 -13.43 -12.29
C ALA A 307 8.17 -12.51 -13.42
N ALA A 308 9.41 -12.75 -13.88
CA ALA A 308 10.03 -11.91 -14.90
C ALA A 308 9.33 -12.03 -16.27
N GLY A 309 9.28 -10.93 -17.03
CA GLY A 309 8.75 -10.90 -18.40
C GLY A 309 7.22 -10.93 -18.52
N GLY A 310 6.49 -10.87 -17.40
CA GLY A 310 5.03 -10.86 -17.38
C GLY A 310 4.39 -9.51 -17.76
N PRO A 311 3.05 -9.48 -17.93
CA PRO A 311 2.29 -8.26 -18.21
C PRO A 311 2.49 -7.17 -17.14
N ARG A 312 2.58 -7.58 -15.88
CA ARG A 312 2.89 -6.69 -14.76
C ARG A 312 4.22 -5.96 -14.93
N GLU A 313 5.27 -6.67 -15.36
CA GLU A 313 6.62 -6.10 -15.58
C GLU A 313 6.61 -5.03 -16.67
N ARG A 314 5.84 -5.24 -17.75
CA ARG A 314 5.65 -4.21 -18.78
C ARG A 314 4.95 -2.97 -18.24
N PHE A 315 3.82 -3.16 -17.56
CA PHE A 315 3.06 -2.06 -16.96
C PHE A 315 3.92 -1.22 -16.01
N ASP A 316 4.63 -1.86 -15.08
CA ASP A 316 5.48 -1.18 -14.09
C ASP A 316 6.67 -0.46 -14.74
N THR A 317 7.24 -1.03 -15.79
CA THR A 317 8.32 -0.39 -16.55
C THR A 317 7.84 0.85 -17.31
N GLU A 318 6.64 0.79 -17.91
CA GLU A 318 6.05 1.94 -18.58
C GLU A 318 5.68 3.06 -17.60
N VAL A 319 5.07 2.72 -16.45
CA VAL A 319 4.81 3.70 -15.37
C VAL A 319 6.11 4.33 -14.90
N PHE A 320 7.15 3.53 -14.63
CA PHE A 320 8.45 4.04 -14.22
C PHE A 320 9.08 4.96 -15.27
N GLY A 321 9.04 4.57 -16.55
CA GLY A 321 9.59 5.37 -17.65
C GLY A 321 8.89 6.73 -17.78
N VAL A 322 7.57 6.76 -17.63
CA VAL A 322 6.79 8.02 -17.62
C VAL A 322 7.18 8.90 -16.43
N LEU A 323 7.34 8.33 -15.24
CA LEU A 323 7.73 9.08 -14.04
C LEU A 323 9.16 9.64 -14.12
N CYS A 324 10.06 8.93 -14.80
CA CYS A 324 11.45 9.38 -14.99
C CYS A 324 11.64 10.33 -16.18
N GLY A 325 10.62 10.52 -17.02
CA GLY A 325 10.72 11.32 -18.26
C GLY A 325 11.51 10.62 -19.37
N ASP A 326 11.79 9.32 -19.26
CA ASP A 326 12.50 8.53 -20.25
C ASP A 326 11.90 7.11 -20.33
N ALA A 327 11.03 6.91 -21.33
CA ALA A 327 10.38 5.61 -21.60
C ALA A 327 11.37 4.50 -21.99
N SER A 328 12.63 4.86 -22.25
CA SER A 328 13.71 4.00 -22.73
C SER A 328 14.83 3.81 -21.71
N ALA A 329 14.68 4.32 -20.49
CA ALA A 329 15.74 4.31 -19.46
C ALA A 329 16.40 2.92 -19.36
N PRO A 330 17.64 2.76 -19.87
CA PRO A 330 18.35 1.49 -19.79
C PRO A 330 18.45 1.07 -18.33
N GLY A 331 17.84 -0.07 -17.98
CA GLY A 331 17.84 -0.57 -16.61
C GLY A 331 16.63 -0.20 -15.75
N ALA A 332 15.53 0.33 -16.31
CA ALA A 332 14.24 0.44 -15.61
C ALA A 332 13.85 -0.87 -14.91
N LEU A 333 13.97 -2.00 -15.61
CA LEU A 333 13.80 -3.35 -15.06
C LEU A 333 14.72 -3.64 -13.87
N ARG A 334 15.99 -3.27 -13.96
CA ARG A 334 16.97 -3.45 -12.87
C ARG A 334 16.56 -2.65 -11.63
N ARG A 335 15.92 -1.50 -11.81
CA ARG A 335 15.48 -0.60 -10.74
C ARG A 335 14.18 -1.05 -10.05
N VAL A 336 13.27 -1.71 -10.75
CA VAL A 336 12.01 -2.22 -10.15
C VAL A 336 12.13 -3.63 -9.55
N ARG A 337 13.05 -4.47 -10.06
CA ARG A 337 13.24 -5.85 -9.60
C ARG A 337 13.49 -6.04 -8.09
N PRO A 338 14.19 -5.15 -7.37
CA PRO A 338 14.30 -5.26 -5.92
C PRO A 338 12.93 -5.24 -5.22
N LEU A 339 12.01 -4.38 -5.66
CA LEU A 339 10.65 -4.31 -5.13
C LEU A 339 9.84 -5.58 -5.46
N TYR A 340 10.03 -6.14 -6.66
CA TYR A 340 9.39 -7.40 -7.05
C TYR A 340 9.81 -8.56 -6.15
N ARG A 341 11.11 -8.69 -5.88
CA ARG A 341 11.63 -9.75 -5.00
C ARG A 341 11.08 -9.63 -3.59
N MET A 342 11.11 -8.41 -3.04
CA MET A 342 10.57 -8.12 -1.69
C MET A 342 9.07 -8.42 -1.61
N LEU A 343 8.30 -7.93 -2.58
CA LEU A 343 6.84 -8.07 -2.56
C LEU A 343 6.39 -9.50 -2.86
N GLY A 344 6.99 -10.15 -3.87
CA GLY A 344 6.72 -11.55 -4.19
C GLY A 344 7.07 -12.48 -3.02
N GLY A 345 8.22 -12.26 -2.35
CA GLY A 345 8.58 -12.98 -1.14
C GLY A 345 7.58 -12.76 -0.01
N THR A 346 7.13 -11.51 0.18
CA THR A 346 6.12 -11.15 1.19
C THR A 346 4.81 -11.88 0.97
N ILE A 347 4.30 -11.85 -0.26
CA ILE A 347 3.03 -12.49 -0.60
C ILE A 347 3.16 -14.00 -0.45
N ALA A 348 4.22 -14.62 -0.97
CA ALA A 348 4.44 -16.06 -0.83
C ALA A 348 4.52 -16.50 0.65
N ALA A 349 5.10 -15.68 1.53
CA ALA A 349 5.14 -15.96 2.95
C ALA A 349 3.76 -15.86 3.63
N LEU A 350 2.98 -14.82 3.31
CA LEU A 350 1.61 -14.69 3.81
C LEU A 350 0.71 -15.82 3.29
N SER A 351 0.93 -16.29 2.06
CA SER A 351 0.22 -17.43 1.48
C SER A 351 0.50 -18.75 2.21
N ARG A 352 1.56 -18.87 3.02
CA ARG A 352 1.84 -20.05 3.86
C ARG A 352 1.16 -19.99 5.24
N GLN A 353 0.66 -18.83 5.68
CA GLN A 353 0.02 -18.66 7.00
C GLN A 353 -1.41 -19.21 7.11
N GLY A 354 -2.05 -19.52 5.99
CA GLY A 354 -3.46 -19.91 5.94
C GLY A 354 -3.72 -21.31 5.40
N GLY A 355 -2.71 -22.18 5.44
CA GLY A 355 -2.82 -23.60 5.11
C GLY A 355 -3.01 -24.47 6.35
#